data_AF-A0A9D1ZAI2-F1
#
_entry.id   AF-A0A9D1ZAI2-F1
#
_cell.length_a   1.000
_cell.length_b   1.000
_cell.length_c   1.000
_cell.angle_alpha   90.00
_cell.angle_beta   90.00
_cell.angle_gamma   90.00
#
_symmetry.space_group_name_H-M   'P 1'
#
loop_
_entity.id
_entity.type
_entity.pdbx_description
1 polymer ?
#
loop_
_entity_poly.entity_id
_entity_poly.type
_entity_poly.pdbx_seq_one_letter_code
_entity_poly.pdbx_strand_id
1 'polypeptide(L)'
;MRSGRDPLGVQRLMAVLERVPPFVRALPPLRRARRAEELARARTSCLNDLPALLDVVTLGLSAGLSFDASLELYCSRSDGPLARAFSGSMLSWRIGVHGREEALWELADGLGLTALRRFATVVTEALAFGSPLAEALERQAQVIRDEQRSQVEEEIEQVPVKMLVPLGTLIVPAMFLAILGPLMGSVAAG
;
A
#
# COMPACT_ATOMS: atom_id res chain seq x y z
N MET A 1 -68.09 67.53 1.68
CA MET A 1 -66.85 68.16 1.16
C MET A 1 -65.74 67.13 1.26
N ARG A 2 -65.40 66.51 0.13
CA ARG A 2 -64.20 66.79 -0.70
C ARG A 2 -62.92 66.40 0.07
N SER A 3 -62.37 65.23 -0.23
CA SER A 3 -61.43 64.99 -1.36
C SER A 3 -60.05 65.52 -1.01
N GLY A 4 -59.10 64.61 -0.90
CA GLY A 4 -57.70 64.91 -0.64
C GLY A 4 -56.92 63.63 -0.37
N ARG A 5 -57.07 62.63 -1.25
CA ARG A 5 -56.18 61.48 -1.27
C ARG A 5 -54.89 62.01 -1.89
N ASP A 6 -54.05 62.65 -1.09
CA ASP A 6 -52.89 63.42 -1.55
C ASP A 6 -51.90 62.51 -2.29
N PRO A 7 -51.79 62.61 -3.63
CA PRO A 7 -50.93 61.74 -4.42
C PRO A 7 -49.43 62.10 -4.27
N LEU A 8 -49.14 63.20 -3.56
CA LEU A 8 -47.81 63.78 -3.42
C LEU A 8 -46.98 63.17 -2.28
N GLY A 9 -47.62 62.56 -1.27
CA GLY A 9 -46.92 61.87 -0.18
C GLY A 9 -46.31 60.55 -0.64
N VAL A 10 -47.05 59.79 -1.45
CA VAL A 10 -46.61 58.49 -1.99
C VAL A 10 -45.46 58.68 -2.99
N GLN A 11 -45.50 59.76 -3.79
CA GLN A 11 -44.46 60.07 -4.77
C GLN A 11 -43.15 60.51 -4.11
N ARG A 12 -43.22 61.24 -2.99
CA ARG A 12 -42.05 61.59 -2.17
C ARG A 12 -41.45 60.38 -1.45
N LEU A 13 -42.26 59.41 -1.01
CA LEU A 13 -41.79 58.20 -0.36
C LEU A 13 -41.08 57.24 -1.36
N MET A 14 -41.62 57.11 -2.58
CA MET A 14 -40.98 56.33 -3.65
C MET A 14 -39.65 56.93 -4.12
N ALA A 15 -39.55 58.26 -4.20
CA ALA A 15 -38.31 58.95 -4.56
C ALA A 15 -37.19 58.81 -3.51
N VAL A 16 -37.54 58.56 -2.23
CA VAL A 16 -36.55 58.27 -1.18
C VAL A 16 -36.08 56.81 -1.26
N LEU A 17 -36.97 55.88 -1.63
CA LEU A 17 -36.63 54.47 -1.76
C LEU A 17 -35.70 54.18 -2.96
N GLU A 18 -35.83 54.95 -4.06
CA GLU A 18 -34.92 54.89 -5.22
C GLU A 18 -33.54 55.51 -4.97
N ARG A 19 -33.38 56.27 -3.88
CA ARG A 19 -32.14 56.97 -3.52
C ARG A 19 -31.24 56.18 -2.57
N VAL A 20 -31.52 54.89 -2.37
CA VAL A 20 -30.61 53.98 -1.67
C VAL A 20 -29.53 53.55 -2.66
N PRO A 21 -28.25 53.91 -2.43
CA PRO A 21 -27.19 53.59 -3.37
C PRO A 21 -27.06 52.07 -3.55
N PRO A 22 -26.88 51.56 -4.79
CA PRO A 22 -26.78 50.11 -5.06
C PRO A 22 -25.62 49.43 -4.32
N PHE A 23 -24.67 50.21 -3.80
CA PHE A 23 -23.55 49.76 -2.98
C PHE A 23 -23.98 49.09 -1.66
N VAL A 24 -25.10 49.51 -1.06
CA VAL A 24 -25.60 48.93 0.21
C VAL A 24 -26.22 47.54 -0.02
N ARG A 25 -26.70 47.26 -1.24
CA ARG A 25 -27.18 45.93 -1.66
C ARG A 25 -26.04 44.96 -2.00
N ALA A 26 -24.79 45.45 -2.03
CA ALA A 26 -23.60 44.75 -2.50
C ALA A 26 -22.63 44.31 -1.39
N LEU A 27 -23.05 44.26 -0.12
CA LEU A 27 -22.23 43.70 0.97
C LEU A 27 -22.60 42.27 1.41
N PRO A 28 -22.53 41.25 0.53
CA PRO A 28 -22.29 39.87 0.93
C PRO A 28 -20.87 39.30 0.65
N PRO A 29 -19.75 40.04 0.42
CA PRO A 29 -18.47 39.37 0.19
C PRO A 29 -17.66 39.11 1.47
N LEU A 30 -17.88 39.83 2.58
CA LEU A 30 -16.95 39.75 3.73
C LEU A 30 -16.97 38.39 4.46
N ARG A 31 -18.13 37.73 4.57
CA ARG A 31 -18.22 36.37 5.17
C ARG A 31 -17.65 35.30 4.26
N ARG A 32 -17.77 35.45 2.94
CA ARG A 32 -17.24 34.51 1.95
C ARG A 32 -15.72 34.64 1.82
N ALA A 33 -15.20 35.86 1.83
CA ALA A 33 -13.77 36.13 1.80
C ALA A 33 -13.06 35.58 3.05
N ARG A 34 -13.60 35.81 4.26
CA ARG A 34 -13.03 35.25 5.50
C ARG A 34 -13.01 33.72 5.51
N ARG A 35 -14.11 33.07 5.09
CA ARG A 35 -14.18 31.60 4.99
C ARG A 35 -13.17 31.04 3.98
N ALA A 36 -13.01 31.69 2.83
CA ALA A 36 -12.03 31.29 1.84
C ALA A 36 -10.59 31.38 2.39
N GLU A 37 -10.32 32.42 3.18
CA GLU A 37 -9.02 32.61 3.83
C GLU A 37 -8.76 31.58 4.93
N GLU A 38 -9.76 31.26 5.76
CA GLU A 38 -9.68 30.21 6.79
C GLU A 38 -9.40 28.83 6.16
N LEU A 39 -10.11 28.49 5.07
CA LEU A 39 -9.88 27.25 4.33
C LEU A 39 -8.49 27.20 3.69
N ALA A 40 -8.02 28.32 3.15
CA ALA A 40 -6.67 28.41 2.59
C ALA A 40 -5.60 28.20 3.67
N ARG A 41 -5.75 28.82 4.85
CA ARG A 41 -4.84 28.62 5.98
C ARG A 41 -4.83 27.17 6.46
N ALA A 42 -6.01 26.56 6.61
CA ALA A 42 -6.12 25.15 7.00
C ALA A 42 -5.45 24.22 5.98
N ARG A 43 -5.62 24.47 4.68
CA ARG A 43 -4.93 23.74 3.60
C ARG A 43 -3.42 23.89 3.69
N THR A 44 -2.91 25.11 3.89
CA THR A 44 -1.48 25.35 4.06
C THR A 44 -0.93 24.61 5.28
N SER A 45 -1.63 24.64 6.41
CA SER A 45 -1.24 23.85 7.58
C SER A 45 -1.21 22.36 7.29
N CYS A 46 -2.22 21.80 6.63
CA CYS A 46 -2.23 20.39 6.23
C CYS A 46 -1.10 20.04 5.26
N LEU A 47 -0.74 20.94 4.34
CA LEU A 47 0.42 20.73 3.45
C LEU A 47 1.75 20.72 4.21
N ASN A 48 1.89 21.57 5.23
CA ASN A 48 3.09 21.61 6.07
C ASN A 48 3.21 20.37 6.97
N ASP A 49 2.10 19.74 7.32
CA ASP A 49 2.06 18.51 8.11
C ASP A 49 2.40 17.24 7.28
N LEU A 50 2.23 17.31 5.95
CA LEU A 50 2.35 16.16 5.06
C LEU A 50 3.75 15.52 5.05
N PRO A 51 4.88 16.27 5.04
CA PRO A 51 6.21 15.68 5.15
C PRO A 51 6.39 14.86 6.43
N ALA A 52 5.93 15.37 7.58
CA ALA A 52 6.03 14.65 8.86
C ALA A 52 5.20 13.36 8.86
N LEU A 53 4.04 13.37 8.20
CA LEU A 53 3.26 12.15 7.98
C LEU A 53 4.04 11.12 7.15
N LEU A 54 4.64 11.54 6.04
CA LEU A 54 5.41 10.66 5.17
C LEU A 54 6.60 10.05 5.91
N ASP A 55 7.31 10.86 6.70
CA ASP A 55 8.45 10.41 7.49
C ASP A 55 8.05 9.32 8.50
N VAL A 56 6.96 9.54 9.25
CA VAL A 56 6.48 8.56 10.25
C VAL A 56 5.95 7.29 9.58
N VAL A 57 5.17 7.43 8.51
CA VAL A 57 4.60 6.27 7.80
C VAL A 57 5.72 5.44 7.16
N THR A 58 6.69 6.08 6.51
CA THR A 58 7.83 5.40 5.89
C THR A 58 8.70 4.70 6.94
N LEU A 59 8.97 5.37 8.07
CA LEU A 59 9.73 4.78 9.18
C LEU A 59 8.99 3.56 9.76
N GLY A 60 7.67 3.65 9.96
CA GLY A 60 6.88 2.54 10.47
C GLY A 60 6.88 1.33 9.52
N LEU A 61 6.64 1.57 8.23
CA LEU A 61 6.73 0.52 7.20
C LEU A 61 8.13 -0.11 7.13
N SER A 62 9.18 0.71 7.22
CA SER A 62 10.58 0.23 7.25
C SER A 62 10.89 -0.61 8.50
N ALA A 63 10.18 -0.36 9.60
CA ALA A 63 10.24 -1.15 10.83
C ALA A 63 9.35 -2.41 10.80
N GLY A 64 8.69 -2.70 9.66
CA GLY A 64 7.82 -3.87 9.50
C GLY A 64 6.40 -3.68 10.02
N LEU A 65 6.00 -2.45 10.37
CA LEU A 65 4.61 -2.16 10.70
C LEU A 65 3.75 -2.16 9.43
N SER A 66 2.46 -2.46 9.59
CA SER A 66 1.50 -2.24 8.51
C SER A 66 1.32 -0.74 8.24
N PHE A 67 0.78 -0.41 7.07
CA PHE A 67 0.42 0.97 6.74
C PHE A 67 -0.52 1.58 7.79
N ASP A 68 -1.55 0.83 8.20
CA ASP A 68 -2.52 1.29 9.19
C ASP A 68 -1.85 1.58 10.54
N ALA A 69 -0.99 0.68 11.01
CA ALA A 69 -0.26 0.87 12.27
C ALA A 69 0.70 2.05 12.20
N SER A 70 1.38 2.24 11.07
CA SER A 70 2.30 3.36 10.84
C SER A 70 1.56 4.70 10.78
N LEU A 71 0.36 4.72 10.17
CA LEU A 71 -0.49 5.90 10.11
C LEU A 71 -1.12 6.23 11.48
N GLU A 72 -1.47 5.21 12.27
CA GLU A 72 -1.96 5.37 13.65
C GLU A 72 -0.86 5.97 14.56
N LEU A 73 0.40 5.57 14.35
CA LEU A 73 1.54 6.18 15.05
C LEU A 73 1.71 7.67 14.75
N TYR A 74 1.49 8.09 13.49
CA TYR A 74 1.48 9.51 13.15
C TYR A 74 0.34 10.25 13.85
N CYS A 75 -0.87 9.69 13.77
CA CYS A 75 -2.08 10.30 14.33
C CYS A 75 -2.05 10.41 15.87
N SER A 76 -1.41 9.46 16.55
CA SER A 76 -1.28 9.48 18.03
C SER A 76 -0.22 10.45 18.55
N ARG A 77 0.73 10.88 17.72
CA ARG A 77 1.81 11.81 18.09
C ARG A 77 1.60 13.24 17.61
N SER A 78 0.75 13.45 16.62
CA SER A 78 0.56 14.74 15.97
C SER A 78 -0.85 15.27 16.24
N ASP A 79 -0.95 16.49 16.77
CA ASP A 79 -2.23 17.18 16.96
C ASP A 79 -2.58 18.12 15.79
N GLY A 80 -1.95 17.92 14.63
CA GLY A 80 -2.15 18.73 13.43
C GLY A 80 -3.55 18.54 12.81
N PRO A 81 -4.03 19.53 12.02
CA PRO A 81 -5.26 19.37 11.25
C PRO A 81 -5.23 18.16 10.31
N LEU A 82 -4.06 17.82 9.75
CA LEU A 82 -3.92 16.64 8.90
C LEU A 82 -4.10 15.33 9.69
N ALA A 83 -3.48 15.24 10.87
CA ALA A 83 -3.58 14.07 11.75
C ALA A 83 -5.02 13.81 12.23
N ARG A 84 -5.77 14.86 12.57
CA ARG A 84 -7.21 14.73 12.90
C ARG A 84 -8.02 14.23 11.71
N ALA A 85 -7.76 14.74 10.51
CA ALA A 85 -8.47 14.35 9.31
C ALA A 85 -8.19 12.87 8.95
N PHE A 86 -6.94 12.44 9.06
CA PHE A 86 -6.57 11.02 8.91
C PHE A 86 -7.17 10.14 10.01
N SER A 87 -7.20 10.58 11.27
CA SER A 87 -7.82 9.81 12.36
C SER A 87 -9.30 9.52 12.09
N GLY A 88 -10.03 10.51 11.56
CA GLY A 88 -11.43 10.34 11.15
C GLY A 88 -11.58 9.39 9.96
N SER A 89 -10.73 9.53 8.95
CA SER A 89 -10.72 8.63 7.78
C SER A 89 -10.37 7.19 8.18
N MET A 90 -9.38 7.02 9.05
CA MET A 90 -8.99 5.73 9.66
C MET A 90 -10.14 5.08 10.39
N LEU A 91 -10.86 5.83 11.22
CA LEU A 91 -12.02 5.32 11.91
C LEU A 91 -13.08 4.84 10.92
N SER A 92 -13.37 5.65 9.89
CA SER A 92 -14.37 5.35 8.86
C SER A 92 -14.14 4.01 8.17
N TRP A 93 -12.91 3.73 7.73
CA TRP A 93 -12.61 2.45 7.10
C TRP A 93 -12.48 1.28 8.09
N ARG A 94 -12.13 1.54 9.36
CA ARG A 94 -12.10 0.51 10.42
C ARG A 94 -13.50 0.04 10.81
N ILE A 95 -14.48 0.94 10.80
CA ILE A 95 -15.90 0.60 11.06
C ILE A 95 -16.65 0.16 9.81
N GLY A 96 -15.99 0.17 8.64
CA GLY A 96 -16.55 -0.32 7.37
C GLY A 96 -17.53 0.62 6.70
N VAL A 97 -17.53 1.92 7.01
CA VAL A 97 -18.39 2.92 6.34
C VAL A 97 -17.89 3.18 4.92
N HIS A 98 -16.57 3.26 4.73
CA HIS A 98 -15.92 3.42 3.43
C HIS A 98 -14.79 2.40 3.26
N GLY A 99 -14.46 2.06 2.01
CA GLY A 99 -13.23 1.32 1.72
C GLY A 99 -11.99 2.16 2.03
N ARG A 100 -10.86 1.54 2.39
CA ARG A 100 -9.60 2.28 2.69
C ARG A 100 -9.17 3.18 1.54
N GLU A 101 -9.23 2.66 0.32
CA GLU A 101 -8.93 3.44 -0.89
C GLU A 101 -9.88 4.62 -1.03
N GLU A 102 -11.19 4.37 -1.03
CA GLU A 102 -12.22 5.41 -1.13
C GLU A 102 -12.04 6.50 -0.07
N ALA A 103 -11.81 6.12 1.19
CA ALA A 103 -11.65 7.04 2.30
C ALA A 103 -10.36 7.89 2.21
N LEU A 104 -9.28 7.36 1.64
CA LEU A 104 -8.06 8.12 1.36
C LEU A 104 -8.27 9.13 0.22
N TRP A 105 -9.01 8.73 -0.83
CA TRP A 105 -9.33 9.61 -1.95
C TRP A 105 -10.31 10.71 -1.55
N GLU A 106 -11.35 10.38 -0.79
CA GLU A 106 -12.31 11.35 -0.25
C GLU A 106 -11.63 12.37 0.67
N LEU A 107 -10.70 11.91 1.52
CA LEU A 107 -9.89 12.79 2.35
C LEU A 107 -9.02 13.74 1.50
N ALA A 108 -8.39 13.22 0.45
CA ALA A 108 -7.55 14.01 -0.45
C ALA A 108 -8.35 15.06 -1.22
N ASP A 109 -9.52 14.68 -1.74
CA ASP A 109 -10.42 15.56 -2.49
C ASP A 109 -11.08 16.59 -1.57
N GLY A 110 -11.47 16.20 -0.36
CA GLY A 110 -12.04 17.09 0.66
C GLY A 110 -11.06 18.17 1.13
N LEU A 111 -9.78 17.82 1.27
CA LEU A 111 -8.72 18.78 1.57
C LEU A 111 -8.28 19.57 0.32
N GLY A 112 -8.53 19.07 -0.89
CA GLY A 112 -8.17 19.72 -2.15
C GLY A 112 -6.66 19.88 -2.34
N LEU A 113 -5.88 18.92 -1.81
CA LEU A 113 -4.42 18.96 -1.84
C LEU A 113 -3.88 17.98 -2.88
N THR A 114 -3.33 18.49 -3.97
CA THR A 114 -2.76 17.65 -5.05
C THR A 114 -1.67 16.71 -4.55
N ALA A 115 -0.85 17.16 -3.59
CA ALA A 115 0.19 16.33 -2.97
C ALA A 115 -0.41 15.14 -2.21
N LEU A 116 -1.48 15.37 -1.47
CA LEU A 116 -2.19 14.33 -0.73
C LEU A 116 -2.90 13.35 -1.67
N ARG A 117 -3.45 13.83 -2.79
CA ARG A 117 -4.04 12.98 -3.83
C ARG A 117 -3.02 12.04 -4.45
N ARG A 118 -1.82 12.56 -4.77
CA ARG A 118 -0.70 11.73 -5.26
C ARG A 118 -0.28 10.69 -4.23
N PHE A 119 -0.17 11.08 -2.96
CA PHE A 119 0.11 10.15 -1.87
C PHE A 119 -0.95 9.05 -1.78
N ALA A 120 -2.23 9.41 -1.78
CA ALA A 120 -3.33 8.46 -1.75
C ALA A 120 -3.24 7.45 -2.91
N THR A 121 -3.04 7.92 -4.14
CA THR A 121 -2.87 7.04 -5.32
C THR A 121 -1.71 6.06 -5.15
N VAL A 122 -0.52 6.55 -4.78
CA VAL A 122 0.67 5.71 -4.61
C VAL A 122 0.47 4.68 -3.50
N VAL A 123 -0.13 5.08 -2.38
CA VAL A 123 -0.41 4.17 -1.26
C VAL A 123 -1.46 3.14 -1.66
N THR A 124 -2.52 3.52 -2.35
CA THR A 124 -3.59 2.58 -2.74
C THR A 124 -3.07 1.57 -3.77
N GLU A 125 -2.24 2.01 -4.73
CA GLU A 125 -1.53 1.11 -5.65
C GLU A 125 -0.57 0.18 -4.90
N ALA A 126 0.25 0.72 -4.01
CA ALA A 126 1.22 -0.05 -3.23
C ALA A 126 0.54 -1.06 -2.28
N LEU A 127 -0.63 -0.74 -1.74
CA LEU A 127 -1.43 -1.65 -0.92
C LEU A 127 -2.16 -2.70 -1.76
N ALA A 128 -2.59 -2.35 -2.97
CA ALA A 128 -3.22 -3.28 -3.91
C ALA A 128 -2.24 -4.37 -4.39
N PHE A 129 -0.96 -4.02 -4.61
CA PHE A 129 0.11 -5.00 -4.90
C PHE A 129 0.72 -5.61 -3.62
N GLY A 130 0.80 -4.82 -2.55
CA GLY A 130 1.09 -5.11 -1.14
C GLY A 130 2.28 -6.02 -0.78
N SER A 131 2.28 -6.40 0.50
CA SER A 131 2.85 -7.63 1.08
C SER A 131 2.63 -8.94 0.28
N PRO A 132 1.60 -9.10 -0.58
CA PRO A 132 1.40 -10.32 -1.38
C PRO A 132 2.51 -10.67 -2.35
N LEU A 133 3.29 -9.71 -2.86
CA LEU A 133 4.48 -10.06 -3.65
C LEU A 133 5.56 -10.72 -2.78
N ALA A 134 5.75 -10.23 -1.54
CA ALA A 134 6.69 -10.81 -0.58
C ALA A 134 6.25 -12.21 -0.12
N GLU A 135 4.97 -12.40 0.20
CA GLU A 135 4.41 -13.70 0.59
C GLU A 135 4.38 -14.72 -0.58
N ALA A 136 4.21 -14.24 -1.81
CA ALA A 136 4.30 -15.08 -3.01
C ALA A 136 5.74 -15.55 -3.28
N LEU A 137 6.73 -14.67 -3.11
CA LEU A 137 8.15 -15.04 -3.23
C LEU A 137 8.62 -15.96 -2.10
N GLU A 138 8.09 -15.82 -0.88
CA GLU A 138 8.36 -16.75 0.23
C GLU A 138 7.83 -18.15 -0.05
N ARG A 139 6.59 -18.27 -0.55
CA ARG A 139 6.02 -19.57 -0.95
C ARG A 139 6.79 -20.20 -2.11
N GLN A 140 7.19 -19.39 -3.09
CA GLN A 140 8.00 -19.87 -4.19
C GLN A 140 9.39 -20.35 -3.72
N ALA A 141 10.01 -19.66 -2.77
CA ALA A 141 11.29 -20.06 -2.20
C ALA A 141 11.21 -21.39 -1.43
N GLN A 142 10.08 -21.71 -0.79
CA GLN A 142 9.90 -23.02 -0.14
C GLN A 142 9.82 -24.16 -1.16
N VAL A 143 9.03 -23.99 -2.22
CA VAL A 143 8.93 -24.99 -3.30
C VAL A 143 10.31 -25.31 -3.88
N ILE A 144 11.13 -24.28 -4.13
CA ILE A 144 12.49 -24.47 -4.67
C ILE A 144 13.41 -25.20 -3.67
N ARG A 145 13.30 -24.94 -2.37
CA ARG A 145 14.10 -25.63 -1.35
C ARG A 145 13.72 -27.11 -1.22
N ASP A 146 12.43 -27.42 -1.35
CA ASP A 146 11.94 -28.80 -1.32
C ASP A 146 12.39 -29.58 -2.56
N GLU A 147 12.34 -28.94 -3.73
CA GLU A 147 12.88 -29.52 -4.97
C GLU A 147 14.39 -29.77 -4.89
N GLN A 148 15.16 -28.85 -4.32
CA GLN A 148 16.60 -29.06 -4.09
C GLN A 148 16.88 -30.23 -3.15
N ARG A 149 16.06 -30.44 -2.11
CA ARG A 149 16.18 -31.60 -1.22
C ARG A 149 15.87 -32.90 -1.97
N SER A 150 14.81 -32.91 -2.77
CA SER A 150 14.43 -34.06 -3.61
C SER A 150 15.54 -34.43 -4.61
N GLN A 151 16.20 -33.44 -5.21
CA GLN A 151 17.30 -33.67 -6.15
C GLN A 151 18.55 -34.28 -5.47
N VAL A 152 18.81 -33.96 -4.21
CA VAL A 152 19.88 -34.60 -3.41
C VAL A 152 19.50 -36.05 -3.05
N GLU A 153 18.22 -36.34 -2.83
CA GLU A 153 17.73 -37.69 -2.54
C GLU A 153 17.73 -38.61 -3.78
N GLU A 154 17.42 -38.08 -4.97
CA GLU A 154 17.51 -38.82 -6.24
C GLU A 154 18.94 -39.31 -6.54
N GLU A 155 19.98 -38.64 -6.01
CA GLU A 155 21.37 -39.07 -6.16
C GLU A 155 21.69 -40.34 -5.36
N ILE A 156 20.88 -40.68 -4.35
CA ILE A 156 20.99 -41.90 -3.53
C ILE A 156 20.34 -43.10 -4.25
N GLU A 157 19.37 -42.87 -5.13
CA GLU A 157 18.66 -43.94 -5.85
C GLU A 157 19.49 -44.58 -6.98
N GLN A 158 20.57 -43.92 -7.44
CA GLN A 158 21.50 -44.48 -8.44
C GLN A 158 22.60 -45.39 -7.86
N VAL A 159 22.68 -45.55 -6.54
CA VAL A 159 23.75 -46.32 -5.87
C VAL A 159 23.67 -47.85 -6.13
N PRO A 160 22.50 -48.51 -6.14
CA PRO A 160 22.45 -49.99 -6.24
C PRO A 160 22.95 -50.55 -7.58
N VAL A 161 22.73 -49.82 -8.68
CA VAL A 161 23.06 -50.31 -10.03
C VAL A 161 24.56 -50.20 -10.32
N LYS A 162 25.25 -49.20 -9.74
CA LYS A 162 26.71 -49.03 -9.85
C LYS A 162 27.51 -50.05 -9.03
N MET A 163 26.92 -50.72 -8.04
CA MET A 163 27.57 -51.79 -7.26
C MET A 163 27.51 -53.19 -7.89
N LEU A 164 26.64 -53.44 -8.88
CA LEU A 164 26.53 -54.75 -9.54
C LEU A 164 27.60 -54.98 -10.63
N VAL A 165 28.06 -53.92 -11.29
CA VAL A 165 29.06 -54.01 -12.36
C VAL A 165 30.44 -54.55 -11.90
N PRO A 166 31.01 -54.10 -10.75
CA PRO A 166 32.28 -54.63 -10.24
C PRO A 166 32.18 -56.11 -9.82
N LEU A 167 31.04 -56.52 -9.26
CA LEU A 167 30.82 -57.89 -8.80
C LEU A 167 30.87 -58.88 -9.99
N GLY A 168 30.20 -58.55 -11.09
CA GLY A 168 30.20 -59.39 -12.29
C GLY A 168 31.55 -59.42 -13.01
N THR A 169 32.21 -58.27 -13.15
CA THR A 169 33.46 -58.18 -13.92
C THR A 169 34.70 -58.67 -13.16
N LEU A 170 34.69 -58.73 -11.82
CA LEU A 170 35.85 -59.17 -11.04
C LEU A 170 35.74 -60.62 -10.55
N ILE A 171 34.55 -61.06 -10.11
CA ILE A 171 34.37 -62.43 -9.60
C ILE A 171 34.41 -63.44 -10.74
N VAL A 172 33.72 -63.19 -11.84
CA VAL A 172 33.62 -64.16 -12.94
C VAL A 172 35.01 -64.49 -13.53
N PRO A 173 35.89 -63.52 -13.85
CA PRO A 173 37.23 -63.84 -14.34
C PRO A 173 38.14 -64.47 -13.27
N ALA A 174 38.04 -64.03 -12.01
CA ALA A 174 38.82 -64.63 -10.93
C ALA A 174 38.44 -66.09 -10.69
N MET A 175 37.15 -66.43 -10.74
CA MET A 175 36.70 -67.82 -10.70
C MET A 175 37.21 -68.62 -11.90
N PHE A 176 37.21 -68.03 -13.09
CA PHE A 176 37.77 -68.65 -14.29
C PHE A 176 39.28 -68.97 -14.11
N LEU A 177 40.06 -67.99 -13.63
CA LEU A 177 41.48 -68.15 -13.36
C LEU A 177 41.79 -69.15 -12.24
N ALA A 178 40.98 -69.18 -11.18
CA ALA A 178 41.17 -70.13 -10.08
C ALA A 178 40.93 -71.58 -10.52
N ILE A 179 39.98 -71.80 -11.43
CA ILE A 179 39.65 -73.13 -11.95
C ILE A 179 40.65 -73.56 -13.04
N LEU A 180 40.98 -72.68 -13.99
CA LEU A 180 41.87 -73.00 -15.12
C LEU A 180 43.37 -72.91 -14.78
N GLY A 181 43.75 -72.10 -13.79
CA GLY A 181 45.15 -71.87 -13.42
C GLY A 181 45.91 -73.16 -13.07
N PRO A 182 45.41 -74.00 -12.15
CA PRO A 182 46.06 -75.26 -11.78
C PRO A 182 46.11 -76.26 -12.94
N LEU A 183 45.05 -76.31 -13.75
CA LEU A 183 44.99 -77.19 -14.92
C LEU A 183 46.13 -76.85 -15.87
N MET A 184 46.28 -75.58 -16.25
CA MET A 184 47.36 -75.13 -17.14
C MET A 184 48.76 -75.34 -16.54
N GLY A 185 48.95 -75.09 -15.25
CA GLY A 185 50.22 -75.33 -14.56
C GLY A 185 50.61 -76.82 -14.51
N SER A 186 49.63 -77.72 -14.36
CA SER A 186 49.87 -79.16 -14.35
C SER A 186 50.27 -79.72 -15.72
N VAL A 187 49.78 -79.13 -16.83
CA VAL A 187 50.18 -79.56 -18.19
C VAL A 187 51.56 -79.05 -18.58
N ALA A 188 52.03 -77.95 -17.98
CA ALA A 188 53.34 -77.36 -18.29
C ALA A 188 54.49 -77.95 -17.45
N ALA A 189 54.19 -78.67 -16.37
CA ALA A 189 55.17 -79.22 -15.43
C ALA A 189 55.37 -80.75 -15.56
N GLY A 190 54.72 -81.40 -16.54
CA GLY A 190 54.89 -82.82 -16.89
C GLY A 190 55.32 -82.98 -18.33
#